data_AF-A0A920MEM2-F1
#
_entry.id   AF-A0A920MEM2-F1
#
_cell.length_a   1.000
_cell.length_b   1.000
_cell.length_c   1.000
_cell.angle_alpha   90.00
_cell.angle_beta   90.00
_cell.angle_gamma   90.00
#
_symmetry.space_group_name_H-M   'P 1'
#
loop_
_entity.id
_entity.type
_entity.pdbx_description
1 polymer ?
#
loop_
_entity_poly.entity_id
_entity_poly.type
_entity_poly.pdbx_seq_one_letter_code
_entity_poly.pdbx_strand_id
1 'polypeptide(L)' 'MKKIKMFKTSLERDLNQEVEWASEHLTSEDAKEKLKLQRQEGILSRKIMKGQIDSMAATIFLQDWMNQR' A
#
# COMPACT_ATOMS: atom_id res chain seq x y z
N MET A 1 -9.10 4.12 -16.44
CA MET A 1 -9.75 5.37 -15.95
C MET A 1 -11.19 5.20 -15.48
N LYS A 2 -12.18 4.83 -16.34
CA LYS A 2 -13.61 4.75 -15.92
C LYS A 2 -13.88 3.82 -14.71
N LYS A 3 -13.30 2.61 -14.71
CA LYS A 3 -13.45 1.63 -13.62
C LYS A 3 -12.92 2.13 -12.27
N ILE A 4 -11.79 2.84 -12.29
CA ILE A 4 -11.16 3.39 -11.09
C ILE A 4 -11.99 4.52 -10.50
N LYS A 5 -12.55 5.40 -11.34
CA LYS A 5 -13.48 6.45 -10.89
C LYS A 5 -14.75 5.88 -10.25
N MET A 6 -15.35 4.86 -10.86
CA MET A 6 -16.51 4.14 -10.30
C MET A 6 -16.19 3.52 -8.93
N PHE A 7 -15.00 2.95 -8.78
CA PHE A 7 -14.56 2.38 -7.51
C PHE A 7 -14.45 3.44 -6.40
N LYS A 8 -13.83 4.60 -6.70
CA LYS A 8 -13.79 5.73 -5.78
C LYS A 8 -15.19 6.16 -5.36
N THR A 9 -16.10 6.36 -6.31
CA THR A 9 -17.48 6.78 -6.01
C THR A 9 -18.23 5.75 -5.16
N SER A 10 -18.01 4.44 -5.36
CA SER A 10 -18.58 3.43 -4.48
C SER A 10 -18.03 3.54 -3.07
N LEU A 11 -16.71 3.69 -2.91
CA LEU A 11 -16.07 3.83 -1.60
C LEU A 11 -16.57 5.05 -0.84
N GLU A 12 -16.64 6.22 -1.49
CA GLU A 12 -17.11 7.46 -0.86
C GLU A 12 -18.55 7.31 -0.35
N ARG A 13 -19.42 6.68 -1.14
CA ARG A 13 -20.81 6.44 -0.76
C ARG A 13 -20.93 5.41 0.36
N ASP A 14 -20.22 4.29 0.24
CA ASP A 14 -20.37 3.15 1.14
C ASP A 14 -19.74 3.44 2.51
N LEU A 15 -18.70 4.29 2.59
CA LEU A 15 -18.02 4.69 3.82
C LEU A 15 -18.46 6.08 4.34
N ASN A 16 -19.22 6.85 3.55
CA ASN A 16 -19.59 8.23 3.84
C ASN A 16 -18.38 9.12 4.21
N GLN A 17 -17.28 8.95 3.46
CA GLN A 17 -16.01 9.64 3.67
C GLN A 17 -15.44 10.10 2.32
N GLU A 18 -14.68 11.21 2.33
CA GLU A 18 -13.96 11.66 1.15
C GLU A 18 -12.79 10.72 0.84
N VAL A 19 -12.64 10.35 -0.43
CA VAL A 19 -11.53 9.50 -0.89
C VAL A 19 -10.55 10.33 -1.69
N GLU A 20 -9.34 10.49 -1.20
CA GLU A 20 -8.29 11.22 -1.91
C GLU A 20 -7.57 10.33 -2.94
N TRP A 21 -7.11 10.94 -4.03
CA TRP A 21 -6.18 10.29 -4.93
C TRP A 21 -4.76 10.62 -4.48
N ALA A 22 -3.94 9.60 -4.26
CA ALA A 22 -2.50 9.77 -4.09
C ALA A 22 -1.78 9.07 -5.25
N SER A 23 -0.74 9.72 -5.78
CA SER A 23 0.09 9.18 -6.85
C SER A 23 0.91 8.03 -6.29
N GLU A 24 0.73 6.84 -6.84
CA GLU A 24 1.55 5.68 -6.48
C GLU A 24 2.98 5.89 -7.04
N HIS A 25 3.87 6.43 -6.22
CA HIS A 25 5.30 6.51 -6.52
C HIS A 25 6.11 5.35 -5.93
N LEU A 26 5.46 4.50 -5.14
CA LEU A 26 6.13 3.46 -4.36
C LEU A 26 5.93 2.12 -5.05
N THR A 27 7.05 1.53 -5.44
CA THR A 27 7.05 0.36 -6.30
C THR A 27 6.94 -0.91 -5.46
N SER A 28 6.37 -1.97 -6.03
CA SER A 28 6.34 -3.28 -5.38
C SER A 28 7.75 -3.81 -5.04
N GLU A 29 8.79 -3.28 -5.70
CA GLU A 29 10.19 -3.59 -5.37
C GLU A 29 10.62 -2.96 -4.05
N ASP A 30 10.22 -1.72 -3.72
CA ASP A 30 10.52 -1.09 -2.42
C ASP A 30 9.90 -1.87 -1.26
N ALA A 31 8.66 -2.35 -1.45
CA ALA A 31 7.95 -3.18 -0.48
C ALA A 31 8.69 -4.51 -0.24
N LYS A 32 9.17 -5.12 -1.31
CA LYS A 32 9.90 -6.38 -1.27
C LYS A 32 11.29 -6.21 -0.64
N GLU A 33 11.96 -5.09 -0.87
CA GLU A 33 13.24 -4.76 -0.21
C GLU A 33 13.07 -4.56 1.30
N LYS A 34 12.06 -3.80 1.74
CA LYS A 34 11.73 -3.67 3.17
C LYS A 34 11.43 -5.01 3.84
N LEU A 35 10.68 -5.90 3.18
CA LEU A 35 10.40 -7.24 3.69
C LEU A 35 11.65 -8.13 3.75
N LYS A 36 12.60 -7.96 2.82
CA LYS A 36 13.90 -8.65 2.89
C LYS A 36 14.72 -8.20 4.09
N LEU A 37 14.75 -6.90 4.39
CA LEU A 37 15.44 -6.35 5.57
C LEU A 37 14.84 -6.90 6.87
N GLN A 38 13.51 -6.86 7.02
CA GLN A 38 12.81 -7.43 8.18
C GLN A 38 13.07 -8.94 8.36
N ARG A 39 13.22 -9.68 7.26
CA ARG A 39 13.62 -11.10 7.30
C ARG A 39 15.07 -11.26 7.78
N GLN A 40 15.99 -10.41 7.33
CA GLN A 40 17.39 -10.43 7.78
C GLN A 40 17.52 -10.09 9.27
N GLU A 41 16.67 -9.20 9.77
CA GLU A 41 16.57 -8.83 11.18
C GLU A 41 15.88 -9.88 12.07
N GLY A 42 15.39 -10.98 11.48
CA GLY A 42 14.72 -12.06 12.20
C GLY A 42 13.26 -11.77 12.60
N ILE A 43 12.70 -10.63 12.15
CA ILE A 43 11.31 -10.22 12.42
C ILE A 43 10.32 -11.07 11.61
N LEU A 44 10.68 -11.45 10.38
CA LEU A 44 9.86 -12.27 9.50
C LEU A 44 10.44 -13.68 9.31
N SER A 45 9.56 -14.69 9.38
CA SER A 45 9.93 -16.08 9.12
C SER A 45 10.16 -16.36 7.63
N ARG A 46 10.81 -17.49 7.34
CA ARG A 46 11.68 -17.76 6.17
C ARG A 46 11.15 -17.44 4.77
N LYS A 47 9.84 -17.30 4.52
CA LYS A 47 9.32 -17.07 3.15
C LYS A 47 8.40 -15.86 3.11
N ILE A 48 8.81 -14.85 2.35
CA ILE A 48 7.98 -13.70 2.02
C ILE A 48 6.88 -14.17 1.06
N MET A 49 5.62 -14.02 1.47
CA MET A 49 4.45 -14.35 0.65
C MET A 49 3.98 -13.13 -0.15
N LYS A 50 3.35 -13.36 -1.31
CA LYS A 50 2.85 -12.27 -2.18
C LYS A 50 1.92 -11.30 -1.44
N GLY A 51 1.00 -11.81 -0.62
CA GLY A 51 0.08 -10.97 0.16
C GLY A 51 0.79 -10.07 1.18
N GLN A 52 1.98 -10.44 1.66
CA GLN A 52 2.79 -9.58 2.54
C GLN A 52 3.41 -8.43 1.75
N ILE A 53 3.83 -8.67 0.50
CA ILE A 53 4.35 -7.63 -0.40
C ILE A 53 3.23 -6.64 -0.71
N ASP A 54 2.04 -7.13 -1.05
CA ASP A 54 0.88 -6.27 -1.35
C ASP A 54 0.48 -5.44 -0.11
N SER A 55 0.48 -6.03 1.08
CA SER A 55 0.21 -5.30 2.34
C SER A 55 1.30 -4.27 2.66
N MET A 56 2.58 -4.63 2.47
CA MET A 56 3.70 -3.72 2.72
C MET A 56 3.68 -2.54 1.75
N ALA A 57 3.33 -2.76 0.48
CA ALA A 57 3.13 -1.68 -0.48
C ALA A 57 2.04 -0.71 -0.03
N ALA A 58 0.90 -1.23 0.46
CA ALA A 58 -0.17 -0.40 1.02
C ALA A 58 0.28 0.41 2.25
N THR A 59 1.06 -0.21 3.16
CA THR A 59 1.62 0.49 4.32
C THR A 59 2.57 1.62 3.91
N ILE A 60 3.44 1.37 2.94
CA ILE A 60 4.40 2.36 2.45
C ILE A 60 3.66 3.52 1.77
N PHE A 61 2.63 3.23 0.98
CA PHE A 61 1.75 4.23 0.37
C PHE A 61 1.05 5.11 1.41
N LEU A 62 0.51 4.51 2.46
CA LEU A 62 -0.12 5.27 3.55
C LEU A 62 0.89 6.17 4.27
N GLN A 63 2.08 5.66 4.57
CA GLN A 63 3.12 6.43 5.25
C GLN A 63 3.58 7.63 4.42
N ASP A 64 3.73 7.46 3.11
CA ASP A 64 4.10 8.55 2.21
C ASP A 64 3.03 9.64 2.17
N TRP A 65 1.75 9.27 2.05
CA TRP A 65 0.65 10.23 2.15
C TRP A 65 0.63 10.98 3.49
N MET A 66 0.89 10.29 4.61
CA MET A 66 1.00 10.93 5.93
C MET A 66 2.18 11.89 6.02
N ASN A 67 3.31 11.60 5.35
CA ASN A 67 4.53 12.42 5.38
C ASN A 67 4.47 13.65 4.47
N GLN A 68 3.61 13.65 3.45
CA GLN A 68 3.41 14.78 2.54
C GLN A 68 2.49 15.87 3.12
N ARG A 69 2.03 15.67 4.36
CA ARG A 69 1.12 16.55 5.10
C ARG A 69 1.87 17.32 6.20
#